data_AF-A0A2D8TAZ5-F1
#
_entry.id   AF-A0A2D8TAZ5-F1
#
_cell.length_a   1.000
_cell.length_b   1.000
_cell.length_c   1.000
_cell.angle_alpha   90.00
_cell.angle_beta   90.00
_cell.angle_gamma   90.00
#
_symmetry.space_group_name_H-M   'P 1'
#
loop_
_entity.id
_entity.type
_entity.pdbx_description
1 polymer ?
#
loop_
_entity_poly.entity_id
_entity_poly.type
_entity_poly.pdbx_seq_one_letter_code
_entity_poly.pdbx_strand_id
1 'polypeptide(L)' 'MRAALARRVEARAAAVRARIAGALEAEGVAAQVAGETVRLTAPGLGARWWRELALREAGRNGR' A
#
# COMPACT_ATOMS: atom_id res chain seq x y z
N MET A 1 -29.57 -4.21 0.61
CA MET A 1 -28.73 -3.19 1.30
C MET A 1 -27.27 -3.63 1.47
N ARG A 2 -26.99 -4.78 2.11
CA ARG A 2 -25.61 -5.27 2.41
C ARG A 2 -24.71 -5.44 1.17
N ALA A 3 -25.23 -5.98 0.07
CA ALA A 3 -24.47 -6.16 -1.17
C ALA A 3 -24.05 -4.84 -1.82
N ALA A 4 -24.88 -3.79 -1.73
CA ALA A 4 -24.55 -2.47 -2.26
C ALA A 4 -23.42 -1.81 -1.44
N LEU A 5 -23.45 -1.98 -0.12
CA LEU A 5 -22.39 -1.51 0.77
C LEU A 5 -21.07 -2.23 0.50
N ALA A 6 -21.10 -3.57 0.39
CA ALA A 6 -19.90 -4.36 0.08
C ALA A 6 -19.23 -3.89 -1.22
N ARG A 7 -20.02 -3.65 -2.28
CA ARG A 7 -19.50 -3.10 -3.54
C ARG A 7 -18.87 -1.71 -3.38
N ARG A 8 -19.45 -0.83 -2.57
CA ARG A 8 -18.89 0.50 -2.30
C ARG A 8 -17.58 0.44 -1.50
N VAL A 9 -17.52 -0.46 -0.51
CA VAL A 9 -16.30 -0.69 0.28
C VAL A 9 -15.20 -1.21 -0.64
N GLU A 10 -15.49 -2.17 -1.52
CA GLU A 10 -14.47 -2.65 -2.46
C GLU A 10 -14.04 -1.61 -3.49
N ALA A 11 -14.98 -0.84 -4.04
CA ALA A 11 -14.63 0.25 -4.94
C ALA A 11 -13.68 1.26 -4.27
N ARG A 12 -13.93 1.56 -2.98
CA ARG A 12 -13.06 2.42 -2.18
C ARG A 12 -11.70 1.78 -1.94
N ALA A 13 -11.66 0.51 -1.57
CA ALA A 13 -10.41 -0.21 -1.32
C ALA A 13 -9.55 -0.28 -2.60
N ALA A 14 -10.17 -0.55 -3.76
CA ALA A 14 -9.51 -0.51 -5.06
C ALA A 14 -8.95 0.88 -5.40
N ALA A 15 -9.73 1.94 -5.15
CA ALA A 15 -9.27 3.32 -5.36
C ALA A 15 -8.06 3.68 -4.47
N VAL A 16 -8.06 3.22 -3.21
CA VAL A 16 -6.93 3.40 -2.29
C VAL A 16 -5.69 2.66 -2.80
N ARG A 17 -5.83 1.39 -3.23
CA ARG A 17 -4.71 0.62 -3.80
C ARG A 17 -4.12 1.29 -5.03
N ALA A 18 -4.97 1.80 -5.93
CA ALA A 18 -4.53 2.54 -7.12
C ALA A 18 -3.78 3.83 -6.75
N ARG A 19 -4.27 4.58 -5.75
CA ARG A 19 -3.60 5.79 -5.26
C ARG A 19 -2.23 5.49 -4.66
N ILE A 20 -2.10 4.40 -3.89
CA ILE A 20 -0.83 3.96 -3.32
C ILE A 20 0.16 3.60 -4.43
N ALA A 21 -0.28 2.83 -5.43
CA ALA A 21 0.56 2.47 -6.56
C ALA A 21 1.07 3.71 -7.30
N GLY A 22 0.18 4.64 -7.66
CA GLY A 22 0.57 5.87 -8.36
C GLY A 22 1.52 6.78 -7.54
N ALA A 23 1.33 6.85 -6.22
CA ALA A 23 2.25 7.60 -5.37
C ALA A 23 3.66 6.99 -5.35
N LEU A 24 3.77 5.67 -5.36
CA LEU A 24 5.05 4.97 -5.36
C LEU A 24 5.75 5.04 -6.73
N GLU A 25 4.98 4.96 -7.81
CA GLU A 25 5.50 5.18 -9.16
C GLU A 25 6.05 6.61 -9.32
N ALA A 26 5.40 7.61 -8.73
CA ALA A 26 5.89 9.00 -8.72
C ALA A 26 7.21 9.15 -7.93
N GLU A 27 7.49 8.26 -6.97
CA GLU A 27 8.77 8.16 -6.26
C GLU A 27 9.81 7.28 -6.99
N GLY A 28 9.51 6.81 -8.20
CA GLY A 28 10.39 5.95 -8.99
C GLY A 28 10.42 4.48 -8.53
N VAL A 29 9.45 4.07 -7.69
CA VAL A 29 9.28 2.69 -7.26
C VAL A 29 8.20 2.03 -8.13
N ALA A 30 8.57 0.98 -8.87
CA ALA A 30 7.58 0.26 -9.67
C ALA A 30 6.55 -0.40 -8.74
N ALA A 31 5.26 -0.18 -8.99
CA ALA A 31 4.17 -0.69 -8.17
C ALA A 31 3.11 -1.38 -9.04
N GLN A 32 2.55 -2.49 -8.56
CA GLN A 32 1.50 -3.23 -9.25
C GLN A 32 0.41 -3.65 -8.26
N VAL A 33 -0.84 -3.35 -8.57
CA VAL A 33 -1.99 -3.88 -7.79
C VAL A 33 -2.20 -5.35 -8.16
N ALA A 34 -2.09 -6.25 -7.17
CA ALA A 34 -2.32 -7.68 -7.29
C ALA A 34 -3.47 -8.07 -6.35
N GLY A 35 -4.70 -7.98 -6.87
CA GLY A 35 -5.92 -8.22 -6.09
C GLY A 35 -6.06 -7.22 -4.94
N GLU A 36 -5.96 -7.71 -3.72
CA GLU A 36 -6.03 -6.92 -2.48
C GLU A 36 -4.67 -6.35 -2.04
N THR A 37 -3.58 -6.72 -2.71
CA THR A 37 -2.23 -6.28 -2.36
C THR A 37 -1.64 -5.33 -3.40
N VAL A 38 -0.65 -4.53 -3.00
CA VAL A 38 0.18 -3.74 -3.91
C VAL A 38 1.60 -4.28 -3.82
N ARG A 39 2.10 -4.84 -4.93
CA ARG A 39 3.46 -5.35 -5.05
C ARG A 39 4.38 -4.23 -5.48
N LEU A 40 5.51 -4.09 -4.79
CA LEU A 40 6.50 -3.03 -5.05
C LEU A 40 7.82 -3.65 -5.49
N THR A 41 8.48 -3.02 -6.45
CA THR A 41 9.79 -3.44 -6.96
C THR A 41 10.66 -2.20 -7.19
N ALA A 42 11.80 -2.15 -6.51
CA ALA A 42 12.86 -1.18 -6.80
C ALA A 42 14.21 -1.72 -6.28
N PRO A 43 15.34 -1.30 -6.87
CA PRO A 43 16.66 -1.63 -6.35
C PRO A 43 16.81 -1.21 -4.88
N GLY A 44 17.30 -2.10 -4.03
CA GLY A 44 17.55 -1.80 -2.61
C GLY A 44 16.29 -1.59 -1.75
N LEU A 45 15.08 -1.80 -2.30
CA LEU A 45 13.82 -1.57 -1.58
C LEU A 45 13.72 -2.40 -0.30
N GLY A 46 14.17 -3.67 -0.33
CA GLY A 46 14.21 -4.53 0.86
C GLY A 46 15.09 -3.94 1.96
N ALA A 47 16.30 -3.48 1.63
CA ALA A 47 17.20 -2.87 2.60
C ALA A 47 16.67 -1.54 3.16
N ARG A 48 16.00 -0.73 2.34
CA ARG A 48 15.30 0.49 2.79
C ARG A 48 14.14 0.15 3.73
N TRP A 49 13.34 -0.85 3.36
CA TRP A 49 12.20 -1.32 4.14
C TRP A 49 12.62 -1.80 5.53
N TRP A 50 13.65 -2.65 5.63
CA TRP A 50 14.17 -3.12 6.92
C TRP A 50 14.69 -1.99 7.81
N ARG A 51 15.35 -0.98 7.23
CA ARG A 51 15.82 0.20 7.97
C ARG A 51 14.67 1.01 8.57
N GLU A 52 13.62 1.21 7.80
CA GLU A 52 12.44 1.97 8.24
C GLU A 52 11.46 1.14 9.07
N LEU A 53 11.61 -0.19 9.12
CA LEU A 53 10.71 -1.08 9.84
C LEU A 53 10.68 -0.73 11.33
N ALA A 54 11.85 -0.49 11.94
CA ALA A 54 11.96 -0.07 13.34
C ALA A 54 11.21 1.25 13.62
N LEU A 55 11.27 2.21 12.69
CA LEU A 55 10.55 3.48 12.79
C LEU A 55 9.02 3.29 12.68
N ARG A 56 8.57 2.38 11.80
CA ARG A 56 7.14 2.06 11.64
C ARG A 56 6.57 1.29 12.84
N GLU A 57 7.35 0.41 13.45
CA GLU A 57 6.92 -0.33 14.64
C GLU A 57 6.84 0.58 15.87
N ALA A 58 7.80 1.47 16.05
CA ALA A 58 7.76 2.49 17.10
C ALA A 58 6.48 3.37 16.99
N GLY A 59 6.09 3.75 15.77
CA GLY A 59 4.85 4.53 15.54
C GLY A 59 3.54 3.76 15.71
N ARG A 60 3.56 2.41 15.70
CA ARG A 60 2.36 1.57 15.92
C ARG A 60 2.12 1.24 17.39
N ASN A 61 3.18 1.17 18.19
CA ASN A 61 3.09 0.91 19.63
C ASN A 61 2.93 2.18 20.49
N GLY A 62 2.96 3.37 19.87
CA GLY A 62 2.80 4.66 20.54
C GLY A 62 1.37 5.22 20.57
N ARG A 63 0.34 4.39 20.37
CA ARG A 63 -1.08 4.78 20.47
C ARG A 63 -1.76 4.13 21.66
#